data_AF-A0A7S0A8W8-F1
#
_entry.id   AF-A0A7S0A8W8-F1
#
_cell.length_a   1.000
_cell.length_b   1.000
_cell.length_c   1.000
_cell.angle_alpha   90.00
_cell.angle_beta   90.00
_cell.angle_gamma   90.00
#
_symmetry.space_group_name_H-M   'P 1'
#
loop_
_entity.id
_entity.type
_entity.pdbx_description
1 polymer ?
#
loop_
_entity_poly.entity_id
_entity_poly.type
_entity_poly.pdbx_seq_one_letter_code
_entity_poly.pdbx_strand_id
1 'polypeptide(L)'
;LKPGSSHSAARAAPSPTRVLPSRARGAAAMASPAGHSRRSSSPSPTSASHALSVAIATQWERINKLDGEFHGLRAQFTEFHKNQLSPQEAQHLREELRRFRAEAAEGRAAATHAQQLQREVQQLRSELVQTVDTLRNQVRGELQQAVDALRRQVDAAQQQAGLQQDLRRLQGQVEPLAQQVKSIQASQAQGQQGLQGLKQEMTKALQGVQGGQQQGAQAKREVEQLRQEYGVLKQRSEDALGKLQTAQQQAVEARRHVDQLRQEINSVKSEAQGTKGHQREQLQHMRMLEEKTRGLDEVGRLKATVASNNCEFWNLKKKLYDSGVLAPPPPPPEPDKVPVGTLELGEDIFTARLLMRLGLMKAAGEADNGRATRKDVRELRASEVSESDALSEISDGHIGFCRAGLVDNIDEYVTGLQVPEIEEGGQGYCAATTGWVAICVFTLAMQVLIVATLLIYGMEAGDDCIKEPLHPRKWYMLHVSKAAATLAAGMLMGKELMDIVNYWMVSELLMNHTDLEVTVCALLRICMQVFIAFANVVLFLTQTSPANVWINMTALGFIGEL
;
A
#
# COMPACT_ATOMS: atom_id res chain seq x y z
N LEU A 1 24.53 -0.80 -35.42
CA LEU A 1 24.82 0.64 -35.64
C LEU A 1 25.02 1.30 -34.27
N LYS A 2 26.03 2.17 -34.17
CA LYS A 2 26.71 2.69 -32.97
C LYS A 2 25.83 3.36 -31.88
N PRO A 3 26.34 3.45 -30.63
CA PRO A 3 25.83 4.30 -29.56
C PRO A 3 26.47 5.71 -29.59
N GLY A 4 25.74 6.72 -29.11
CA GLY A 4 26.19 8.12 -29.01
C GLY A 4 26.54 8.52 -27.59
N SER A 5 27.83 8.69 -27.35
CA SER A 5 28.44 9.32 -26.18
C SER A 5 28.38 10.86 -26.26
N SER A 6 28.20 11.53 -25.12
CA SER A 6 28.77 12.87 -24.93
C SER A 6 29.19 13.09 -23.47
N HIS A 7 30.50 13.30 -23.32
CA HIS A 7 31.15 13.85 -22.15
C HIS A 7 30.76 15.33 -21.97
N SER A 8 30.70 15.81 -20.72
CA SER A 8 31.24 17.12 -20.38
C SER A 8 31.66 17.17 -18.92
N ALA A 9 32.93 17.50 -18.72
CA ALA A 9 33.60 17.71 -17.45
C ALA A 9 33.42 19.17 -17.01
N ALA A 10 33.19 19.41 -15.71
CA ALA A 10 33.46 20.71 -15.11
C ALA A 10 33.99 20.49 -13.68
N ARG A 11 35.27 20.84 -13.55
CA ARG A 11 36.11 20.75 -12.37
C ARG A 11 36.10 22.14 -11.72
N ALA A 12 35.74 22.25 -10.44
CA ALA A 12 35.96 23.47 -9.66
C ALA A 12 36.24 23.10 -8.20
N ALA A 13 37.39 23.58 -7.70
CA ALA A 13 37.84 23.49 -6.32
C ALA A 13 37.04 24.43 -5.40
N PRO A 14 37.21 24.34 -4.06
CA PRO A 14 38.24 25.20 -3.46
C PRO A 14 39.02 24.57 -2.29
N SER A 15 40.30 24.92 -2.21
CA SER A 15 41.13 24.96 -0.98
C SER A 15 40.72 26.19 -0.11
N PRO A 16 41.31 26.52 1.07
CA PRO A 16 42.39 25.89 1.85
C PRO A 16 42.13 25.85 3.39
N THR A 17 42.89 25.07 4.18
CA THR A 17 43.58 25.62 5.37
C THR A 17 44.64 24.66 5.91
N ARG A 18 45.80 25.23 6.17
CA ARG A 18 47.06 24.64 6.59
C ARG A 18 47.25 24.99 8.07
N VAL A 19 47.30 24.00 8.95
CA VAL A 19 47.81 24.18 10.33
C VAL A 19 48.64 22.94 10.71
N LEU A 20 49.95 23.17 10.82
CA LEU A 20 50.95 22.39 11.56
C LEU A 20 50.65 22.51 13.08
N PRO A 21 51.14 21.65 14.01
CA PRO A 21 52.54 21.19 13.99
C PRO A 21 52.89 19.82 14.60
N SER A 22 54.17 19.48 14.37
CA SER A 22 55.12 18.78 15.25
C SER A 22 54.72 17.45 15.89
N ARG A 23 55.29 16.36 15.36
CA ARG A 23 55.87 15.32 16.22
C ARG A 23 57.05 14.61 15.56
N ALA A 24 58.24 14.99 16.00
CA ALA A 24 59.49 14.29 15.71
C ALA A 24 59.42 12.85 16.26
N ARG A 25 59.66 11.87 15.39
CA ARG A 25 60.05 10.50 15.77
C ARG A 25 61.56 10.41 15.65
N GLY A 26 62.26 10.66 16.74
CA GLY A 26 63.62 10.19 16.95
C GLY A 26 63.55 8.80 17.57
N ALA A 27 63.79 7.76 16.77
CA ALA A 27 64.06 6.42 17.27
C ALA A 27 65.56 6.35 17.62
N ALA A 28 65.88 6.57 18.88
CA ALA A 28 67.20 6.32 19.43
C ALA A 28 67.15 5.03 20.24
N ALA A 29 67.76 3.97 19.71
CA ALA A 29 68.17 2.81 20.47
C ALA A 29 69.23 3.26 21.48
N MET A 30 68.92 3.15 22.77
CA MET A 30 69.91 3.30 23.84
C MET A 30 70.02 1.96 24.58
N ALA A 31 71.18 1.35 24.37
CA ALA A 31 71.68 0.20 25.07
C ALA A 31 71.93 0.52 26.55
N SER A 32 71.95 -0.56 27.35
CA SER A 32 72.38 -0.64 28.75
C SER A 32 73.47 0.36 29.16
N PRO A 33 73.39 0.90 30.38
CA PRO A 33 74.58 1.18 31.17
C PRO A 33 74.80 0.04 32.17
N ALA A 34 75.86 -0.72 31.95
CA ALA A 34 76.49 -1.50 33.00
C ALA A 34 76.98 -0.54 34.10
N GLY A 35 76.35 -0.62 35.28
CA GLY A 35 76.80 0.11 36.46
C GLY A 35 78.14 -0.43 36.95
N HIS A 36 79.23 0.22 36.58
CA HIS A 36 80.54 0.03 37.20
C HIS A 36 80.50 0.53 38.65
N SER A 37 80.53 -0.42 39.58
CA SER A 37 80.76 -0.18 41.01
C SER A 37 82.22 0.27 41.20
N ARG A 38 82.45 1.59 41.26
CA ARG A 38 83.73 2.15 41.72
C ARG A 38 83.79 2.01 43.25
N ARG A 39 84.53 1.00 43.71
CA ARG A 39 85.14 0.94 45.04
C ARG A 39 85.99 2.20 45.23
N SER A 40 85.52 3.16 46.02
CA SER A 40 86.40 4.08 46.74
C SER A 40 86.71 3.44 48.09
N SER A 41 87.94 2.98 48.22
CA SER A 41 88.56 2.49 49.45
C SER A 41 88.57 3.59 50.52
N SER A 42 87.71 3.46 51.52
CA SER A 42 87.85 4.18 52.78
C SER A 42 88.92 3.48 53.64
N PRO A 43 89.81 4.21 54.33
CA PRO A 43 90.85 3.62 55.16
C PRO A 43 90.19 2.92 56.36
N SER A 44 90.53 1.65 56.56
CA SER A 44 89.99 0.82 57.62
C SER A 44 90.31 1.40 59.02
N PRO A 45 89.32 1.51 59.93
CA PRO A 45 89.50 2.04 61.29
C PRO A 45 90.34 1.11 62.20
N THR A 46 90.78 -0.04 61.69
CA THR A 46 91.72 -0.94 62.35
C THR A 46 93.10 -0.31 62.56
N SER A 47 93.52 0.66 61.74
CA SER A 47 94.83 1.32 61.88
C SER A 47 94.96 2.14 63.17
N ALA A 48 93.94 2.92 63.53
CA ALA A 48 93.98 3.77 64.73
C ALA A 48 93.82 2.96 66.03
N SER A 49 92.95 1.95 66.04
CA SER A 49 92.81 1.04 67.21
C SER A 49 94.06 0.20 67.43
N HIS A 50 94.73 -0.22 66.35
CA HIS A 50 95.97 -0.99 66.44
C HIS A 50 97.15 -0.10 66.85
N ALA A 51 97.22 1.15 66.37
CA ALA A 51 98.21 2.12 66.81
C ALA A 51 98.07 2.46 68.31
N LEU A 52 96.85 2.61 68.82
CA LEU A 52 96.59 2.88 70.23
C LEU A 52 96.90 1.66 71.12
N SER A 53 96.56 0.44 70.65
CA SER A 53 96.95 -0.82 71.32
C SER A 53 98.47 -1.00 71.39
N VAL A 54 99.19 -0.66 70.32
CA VAL A 54 100.66 -0.72 70.27
C VAL A 54 101.29 0.35 71.16
N ALA A 55 100.71 1.55 71.23
CA ALA A 55 101.17 2.63 72.12
C ALA A 55 100.99 2.28 73.61
N ILE A 56 99.87 1.64 73.98
CA ILE A 56 99.64 1.16 75.35
C ILE A 56 100.59 0.02 75.69
N ALA A 57 100.80 -0.95 74.79
CA ALA A 57 101.74 -2.05 75.00
C ALA A 57 103.19 -1.55 75.18
N THR A 58 103.63 -0.58 74.37
CA THR A 58 104.96 0.02 74.50
C THR A 58 105.13 0.86 75.77
N GLN A 59 104.09 1.56 76.23
CA GLN A 59 104.12 2.22 77.55
C GLN A 59 104.20 1.20 78.69
N TRP A 60 103.47 0.09 78.58
CA TRP A 60 103.51 -0.96 79.59
C TRP A 60 104.87 -1.65 79.68
N GLU A 61 105.53 -1.84 78.55
CA GLU A 61 106.89 -2.36 78.48
C GLU A 61 107.93 -1.39 79.09
N ARG A 62 107.76 -0.07 78.90
CA ARG A 62 108.60 0.94 79.58
C ARG A 62 108.41 0.92 81.10
N ILE A 63 107.18 0.74 81.58
CA ILE A 63 106.90 0.65 83.02
C ILE A 63 107.52 -0.63 83.61
N ASN A 64 107.41 -1.77 82.93
CA ASN A 64 108.05 -3.01 83.39
C ASN A 64 109.59 -2.91 83.39
N LYS A 65 110.16 -2.21 82.40
CA LYS A 65 111.60 -1.93 82.36
C LYS A 65 112.04 -1.04 83.53
N LEU A 66 111.27 0.01 83.84
CA LEU A 66 111.50 0.87 84.99
C LEU A 66 111.38 0.12 86.32
N ASP A 67 110.44 -0.82 86.44
CA ASP A 67 110.28 -1.65 87.64
C ASP A 67 111.46 -2.62 87.81
N GLY A 68 111.97 -3.17 86.70
CA GLY A 68 113.21 -3.95 86.67
C GLY A 68 114.44 -3.13 87.04
N GLU A 69 114.57 -1.90 86.54
CA GLU A 69 115.62 -0.94 86.92
C GLU A 69 115.51 -0.56 88.41
N PHE A 70 114.30 -0.40 88.93
CA PHE A 70 114.05 -0.14 90.35
C PHE A 70 114.46 -1.31 91.24
N HIS A 71 114.19 -2.55 90.81
CA HIS A 71 114.68 -3.75 91.48
C HIS A 71 116.21 -3.87 91.43
N GLY A 72 116.83 -3.48 90.31
CA GLY A 72 118.29 -3.38 90.17
C GLY A 72 118.91 -2.32 91.08
N LEU A 73 118.31 -1.11 91.15
CA LEU A 73 118.73 -0.05 92.07
C LEU A 73 118.54 -0.48 93.53
N ARG A 74 117.46 -1.19 93.85
CA ARG A 74 117.23 -1.73 95.19
C ARG A 74 118.29 -2.77 95.56
N ALA A 75 118.68 -3.63 94.63
CA ALA A 75 119.78 -4.58 94.84
C ALA A 75 121.12 -3.86 95.06
N GLN A 76 121.44 -2.85 94.24
CA GLN A 76 122.62 -2.00 94.41
C GLN A 76 122.59 -1.24 95.74
N PHE A 77 121.45 -0.69 96.15
CA PHE A 77 121.28 -0.02 97.44
C PHE A 77 121.49 -0.97 98.62
N THR A 78 121.09 -2.23 98.47
CA THR A 78 121.30 -3.27 99.49
C THR A 78 122.78 -3.69 99.58
N GLU A 79 123.51 -3.62 98.47
CA GLU A 79 124.96 -3.86 98.43
C GLU A 79 125.76 -2.67 98.95
N PHE A 80 125.35 -1.44 98.61
CA PHE A 80 125.97 -0.19 99.03
C PHE A 80 125.78 0.09 100.54
N HIS A 81 124.66 -0.34 101.14
CA HIS A 81 124.42 -0.24 102.58
C HIS A 81 125.39 -1.09 103.45
N LYS A 82 126.16 -2.01 102.85
CA LYS A 82 127.22 -2.76 103.57
C LYS A 82 128.52 -2.00 103.73
N ASN A 83 128.77 -0.92 102.98
CA ASN A 83 129.97 -0.10 103.10
C ASN A 83 129.57 1.33 103.50
N GLN A 84 130.26 1.89 104.50
CA GLN A 84 129.83 3.05 105.28
C GLN A 84 129.46 4.28 104.43
N LEU A 85 128.23 4.79 104.59
CA LEU A 85 127.85 6.12 104.11
C LEU A 85 127.47 7.07 105.24
N SER A 86 127.80 8.33 104.99
CA SER A 86 127.53 9.50 105.82
C SER A 86 126.02 9.81 105.89
N PRO A 87 125.50 10.27 107.04
CA PRO A 87 124.08 10.55 107.25
C PRO A 87 123.41 11.52 106.26
N GLN A 88 124.17 12.37 105.55
CA GLN A 88 123.62 13.36 104.62
C GLN A 88 123.18 12.78 103.26
N GLU A 89 123.89 11.79 102.73
CA GLU A 89 123.55 11.16 101.44
C GLU A 89 122.29 10.28 101.55
N ALA A 90 122.04 9.71 102.73
CA ALA A 90 120.85 8.93 103.03
C ALA A 90 119.55 9.79 103.08
N GLN A 91 119.66 11.10 103.37
CA GLN A 91 118.49 12.00 103.33
C GLN A 91 118.14 12.40 101.90
N HIS A 92 119.13 12.72 101.07
CA HIS A 92 118.92 13.04 99.65
C HIS A 92 118.26 11.87 98.89
N LEU A 93 118.74 10.64 99.11
CA LEU A 93 118.16 9.43 98.52
C LEU A 93 116.74 9.15 99.01
N ARG A 94 116.40 9.46 100.26
CA ARG A 94 115.02 9.33 100.77
C ARG A 94 114.07 10.32 100.11
N GLU A 95 114.52 11.55 99.84
CA GLU A 95 113.73 12.54 99.12
C GLU A 95 113.54 12.18 97.65
N GLU A 96 114.57 11.66 96.98
CA GLU A 96 114.44 11.11 95.63
C GLU A 96 113.49 9.92 95.59
N LEU A 97 113.59 8.97 96.53
CA LEU A 97 112.68 7.82 96.59
C LEU A 97 111.23 8.26 96.87
N ARG A 98 111.05 9.35 97.61
CA ARG A 98 109.73 9.94 97.86
C ARG A 98 109.16 10.63 96.61
N ARG A 99 110.00 11.32 95.82
CA ARG A 99 109.61 11.86 94.50
C ARG A 99 109.25 10.75 93.52
N PHE A 100 110.06 9.70 93.41
CA PHE A 100 109.76 8.54 92.58
C PHE A 100 108.47 7.83 92.98
N ARG A 101 108.18 7.71 94.29
CA ARG A 101 106.91 7.14 94.75
C ARG A 101 105.71 8.02 94.43
N ALA A 102 105.86 9.34 94.46
CA ALA A 102 104.81 10.27 94.05
C ALA A 102 104.56 10.17 92.54
N GLU A 103 105.61 10.16 91.72
CA GLU A 103 105.52 9.96 90.26
C GLU A 103 104.93 8.59 89.89
N ALA A 104 105.29 7.51 90.62
CA ALA A 104 104.71 6.18 90.42
C ALA A 104 103.25 6.08 90.91
N ALA A 105 102.82 6.91 91.86
CA ALA A 105 101.42 7.01 92.27
C ALA A 105 100.61 7.78 91.22
N GLU A 106 101.17 8.85 90.66
CA GLU A 106 100.57 9.62 89.56
C GLU A 106 100.47 8.78 88.29
N GLY A 107 101.49 7.98 87.96
CA GLY A 107 101.45 7.02 86.86
C GLY A 107 100.37 5.93 87.03
N ARG A 108 100.12 5.49 88.27
CA ARG A 108 99.01 4.55 88.56
C ARG A 108 97.64 5.21 88.43
N ALA A 109 97.50 6.47 88.86
CA ALA A 109 96.27 7.24 88.65
C ALA A 109 95.99 7.51 87.16
N ALA A 110 97.04 7.76 86.37
CA ALA A 110 96.93 7.88 84.92
C ALA A 110 96.53 6.54 84.25
N ALA A 111 97.05 5.41 84.75
CA ALA A 111 96.68 4.09 84.25
C ALA A 111 95.23 3.71 84.56
N THR A 112 94.72 4.03 85.76
CA THR A 112 93.30 3.80 86.10
C THR A 112 92.38 4.71 85.28
N HIS A 113 92.78 5.95 85.03
CA HIS A 113 92.07 6.88 84.14
C HIS A 113 92.04 6.36 82.69
N ALA A 114 93.16 5.83 82.18
CA ALA A 114 93.22 5.22 80.85
C ALA A 114 92.31 3.98 80.72
N GLN A 115 92.25 3.13 81.75
CA GLN A 115 91.32 2.00 81.77
C GLN A 115 89.85 2.44 81.79
N GLN A 116 89.53 3.50 82.52
CA GLN A 116 88.18 4.06 82.56
C GLN A 116 87.77 4.61 81.19
N LEU A 117 88.64 5.40 80.55
CA LEU A 117 88.46 5.87 79.17
C LEU A 117 88.27 4.71 78.18
N GLN A 118 89.01 3.61 78.35
CA GLN A 118 88.84 2.44 77.50
C GLN A 118 87.46 1.79 77.67
N ARG A 119 86.91 1.73 78.89
CA ARG A 119 85.55 1.23 79.13
C ARG A 119 84.50 2.13 78.49
N GLU A 120 84.65 3.45 78.63
CA GLU A 120 83.74 4.43 78.02
C GLU A 120 83.77 4.33 76.49
N VAL A 121 84.96 4.19 75.90
CA VAL A 121 85.11 3.98 74.45
C VAL A 121 84.45 2.68 73.99
N GLN A 122 84.56 1.58 74.76
CA GLN A 122 83.88 0.32 74.43
C GLN A 122 82.36 0.43 74.57
N GLN A 123 81.88 1.13 75.60
CA GLN A 123 80.45 1.37 75.79
C GLN A 123 79.88 2.22 74.64
N LEU A 124 80.52 3.35 74.32
CA LEU A 124 80.13 4.21 73.20
C LEU A 124 80.17 3.45 71.88
N ARG A 125 81.14 2.56 71.68
CA ARG A 125 81.20 1.69 70.51
C ARG A 125 80.00 0.75 70.44
N SER A 126 79.62 0.14 71.56
CA SER A 126 78.46 -0.76 71.60
C SER A 126 77.14 -0.03 71.33
N GLU A 127 76.96 1.17 71.89
CA GLU A 127 75.81 2.04 71.65
C GLU A 127 75.76 2.52 70.19
N LEU A 128 76.92 2.88 69.61
CA LEU A 128 77.01 3.26 68.21
C LEU A 128 76.66 2.08 67.28
N VAL A 129 77.12 0.87 67.58
CA VAL A 129 76.76 -0.32 66.80
C VAL A 129 75.26 -0.60 66.89
N GLN A 130 74.67 -0.53 68.09
CA GLN A 130 73.23 -0.73 68.26
C GLN A 130 72.39 0.32 67.53
N THR A 131 72.78 1.60 67.59
CA THR A 131 72.08 2.68 66.88
C THR A 131 72.20 2.50 65.37
N VAL A 132 73.37 2.14 64.86
CA VAL A 132 73.59 1.84 63.43
C VAL A 132 72.74 0.65 62.97
N ASP A 133 72.67 -0.43 63.76
CA ASP A 133 71.86 -1.61 63.40
C ASP A 133 70.37 -1.30 63.45
N THR A 134 69.92 -0.50 64.42
CA THR A 134 68.52 -0.04 64.51
C THR A 134 68.16 0.81 63.30
N LEU A 135 68.98 1.80 62.96
CA LEU A 135 68.83 2.64 61.76
C LEU A 135 68.83 1.81 60.48
N ARG A 136 69.76 0.86 60.35
CA ARG A 136 69.84 -0.03 59.18
C ARG A 136 68.56 -0.85 59.02
N ASN A 137 68.04 -1.39 60.11
CA ASN A 137 66.81 -2.20 60.09
C ASN A 137 65.58 -1.34 59.79
N GLN A 138 65.50 -0.14 60.34
CA GLN A 138 64.42 0.80 60.06
C GLN A 138 64.43 1.25 58.59
N VAL A 139 65.59 1.68 58.07
CA VAL A 139 65.74 2.07 56.66
C VAL A 139 65.41 0.90 55.73
N ARG A 140 65.86 -0.32 56.06
CA ARG A 140 65.51 -1.52 55.27
C ARG A 140 64.01 -1.78 55.29
N GLY A 141 63.36 -1.66 56.44
CA GLY A 141 61.91 -1.87 56.59
C GLY A 141 61.09 -0.86 55.79
N GLU A 142 61.38 0.43 55.95
CA GLU A 142 60.69 1.51 55.24
C GLU A 142 60.93 1.45 53.73
N LEU A 143 62.17 1.16 53.31
CA LEU A 143 62.49 0.99 51.89
C LEU A 143 61.77 -0.21 51.28
N GLN A 144 61.71 -1.34 51.99
CA GLN A 144 61.00 -2.53 51.51
C GLN A 144 59.49 -2.25 51.36
N GLN A 145 58.89 -1.60 52.36
CA GLN A 145 57.48 -1.21 52.29
C GLN A 145 57.19 -0.23 51.13
N ALA A 146 58.07 0.75 50.91
CA ALA A 146 57.94 1.68 49.79
C ALA A 146 58.05 0.97 48.43
N VAL A 147 58.99 0.04 48.29
CA VAL A 147 59.17 -0.76 47.07
C VAL A 147 57.93 -1.63 46.81
N ASP A 148 57.38 -2.28 47.83
CA ASP A 148 56.18 -3.12 47.68
C ASP A 148 54.94 -2.28 47.34
N ALA A 149 54.81 -1.08 47.92
CA ALA A 149 53.73 -0.14 47.58
C ALA A 149 53.84 0.35 46.13
N LEU A 150 55.04 0.73 45.68
CA LEU A 150 55.29 1.11 44.29
C LEU A 150 54.99 -0.04 43.33
N ARG A 151 55.37 -1.27 43.67
CA ARG A 151 55.10 -2.44 42.83
C ARG A 151 53.60 -2.67 42.63
N ARG A 152 52.80 -2.56 43.70
CA ARG A 152 51.33 -2.63 43.59
C ARG A 152 50.75 -1.50 42.74
N GLN A 153 51.29 -0.29 42.82
CA GLN A 153 50.86 0.82 41.96
C GLN A 153 51.22 0.59 40.49
N VAL A 154 52.40 0.05 40.21
CA VAL A 154 52.82 -0.32 38.86
C VAL A 154 51.93 -1.44 38.31
N ASP A 155 51.66 -2.49 39.08
CA ASP A 155 50.77 -3.59 38.66
C ASP A 155 49.33 -3.08 38.39
N ALA A 156 48.82 -2.17 39.22
CA ALA A 156 47.51 -1.52 39.00
C ALA A 156 47.50 -0.63 37.74
N ALA A 157 48.58 0.10 37.47
CA ALA A 157 48.74 0.87 36.24
C ALA A 157 48.91 -0.03 35.00
N GLN A 158 49.48 -1.23 35.16
CA GLN A 158 49.62 -2.21 34.08
C GLN A 158 48.30 -2.94 33.76
N GLN A 159 47.42 -3.11 34.75
CA GLN A 159 46.04 -3.57 34.55
C GLN A 159 45.15 -2.56 33.78
N GLN A 160 45.64 -1.34 33.54
CA GLN A 160 45.05 -0.36 32.63
C GLN A 160 45.11 -0.81 31.14
N ALA A 161 45.50 -2.05 30.85
CA ALA A 161 45.24 -2.77 29.60
C ALA A 161 43.74 -2.82 29.22
N GLY A 162 42.83 -2.68 30.20
CA GLY A 162 41.39 -2.52 29.94
C GLY A 162 41.07 -1.34 29.02
N LEU A 163 41.76 -0.20 29.18
CA LEU A 163 41.53 0.96 28.31
C LEU A 163 41.97 0.70 26.85
N GLN A 164 43.01 -0.10 26.61
CA GLN A 164 43.37 -0.48 25.24
C GLN A 164 42.34 -1.43 24.60
N GLN A 165 41.75 -2.32 25.41
CA GLN A 165 40.70 -3.21 24.95
C GLN A 165 39.41 -2.45 24.64
N ASP A 166 39.04 -1.48 25.48
CA ASP A 166 37.90 -0.59 25.25
C ASP A 166 38.10 0.29 24.01
N LEU A 167 39.31 0.79 23.78
CA LEU A 167 39.63 1.61 22.61
C LEU A 167 39.55 0.79 21.31
N ARG A 168 40.00 -0.48 21.31
CA ARG A 168 39.81 -1.41 20.18
C ARG A 168 38.34 -1.77 19.97
N ARG A 169 37.58 -1.96 21.06
CA ARG A 169 36.14 -2.26 20.99
C ARG A 169 35.35 -1.10 20.41
N LEU A 170 35.65 0.14 20.83
CA LEU A 170 35.05 1.35 20.28
C LEU A 170 35.44 1.54 18.81
N GLN A 171 36.70 1.34 18.42
CA GLN A 171 37.10 1.37 17.01
C GLN A 171 36.36 0.32 16.17
N GLY A 172 36.17 -0.90 16.70
CA GLY A 172 35.39 -1.95 16.05
C GLY A 172 33.89 -1.62 15.90
N GLN A 173 33.34 -0.72 16.72
CA GLN A 173 31.95 -0.25 16.60
C GLN A 173 31.81 0.96 15.66
N VAL A 174 32.82 1.82 15.57
CA VAL A 174 32.79 3.02 14.70
C VAL A 174 32.77 2.64 13.21
N GLU A 175 33.52 1.61 12.80
CA GLU A 175 33.59 1.15 11.41
C GLU A 175 32.22 0.70 10.83
N PRO A 176 31.45 -0.20 11.48
CA PRO A 176 30.13 -0.58 10.99
C PRO A 176 29.10 0.55 11.07
N LEU A 177 29.19 1.43 12.07
CA LEU A 177 28.36 2.64 12.15
C LEU A 177 28.63 3.58 10.97
N ALA A 178 29.90 3.78 10.58
CA ALA A 178 30.25 4.56 9.40
C ALA A 178 29.72 3.94 8.10
N GLN A 179 29.74 2.61 7.97
CA GLN A 179 29.13 1.91 6.83
C GLN A 179 27.60 2.03 6.82
N GLN A 180 26.94 1.92 7.98
CA GLN A 180 25.50 2.15 8.09
C GLN A 180 25.12 3.57 7.68
N VAL A 181 25.85 4.59 8.14
CA VAL A 181 25.61 5.99 7.75
C VAL A 181 25.73 6.17 6.23
N LYS A 182 26.74 5.56 5.59
CA LYS A 182 26.87 5.59 4.12
C LYS A 182 25.69 4.89 3.42
N SER A 183 25.22 3.76 3.95
CA SER A 183 24.06 3.05 3.38
C SER A 183 22.77 3.87 3.52
N ILE A 184 22.59 4.55 4.66
CA ILE A 184 21.45 5.43 4.91
C ILE A 184 21.50 6.63 3.96
N GLN A 185 22.66 7.26 3.77
CA GLN A 185 22.82 8.35 2.79
C GLN A 185 22.50 7.90 1.36
N ALA A 186 22.93 6.70 0.95
CA ALA A 186 22.58 6.15 -0.36
C ALA A 186 21.08 5.92 -0.50
N SER A 187 20.44 5.34 0.52
CA SER A 187 18.98 5.15 0.54
C SER A 187 18.21 6.48 0.53
N GLN A 188 18.73 7.51 1.21
CA GLN A 188 18.15 8.84 1.23
C GLN A 188 18.22 9.50 -0.15
N ALA A 189 19.36 9.38 -0.85
CA ALA A 189 19.49 9.88 -2.22
C ALA A 189 18.53 9.17 -3.18
N GLN A 190 18.38 7.85 -3.05
CA GLN A 190 17.42 7.08 -3.84
C GLN A 190 15.96 7.48 -3.53
N GLY A 191 15.65 7.71 -2.25
CA GLY A 191 14.35 8.22 -1.82
C GLY A 191 14.03 9.59 -2.42
N GLN A 192 15.01 10.51 -2.45
CA GLN A 192 14.85 11.83 -3.09
C GLN A 192 14.60 11.73 -4.59
N GLN A 193 15.28 10.83 -5.30
CA GLN A 193 15.04 10.58 -6.72
C GLN A 193 13.64 10.00 -6.95
N GLY A 194 13.19 9.05 -6.12
CA GLY A 194 11.82 8.52 -6.16
C GLY A 194 10.77 9.60 -5.95
N LEU A 195 11.00 10.52 -5.00
CA LEU A 195 10.10 11.63 -4.70
C LEU A 195 10.01 12.63 -5.88
N GLN A 196 11.12 12.88 -6.57
CA GLN A 196 11.11 13.69 -7.80
C GLN A 196 10.35 13.00 -8.94
N GLY A 197 10.52 11.69 -9.11
CA GLY A 197 9.75 10.90 -10.09
C GLY A 197 8.25 10.96 -9.81
N LEU A 198 7.85 10.78 -8.55
CA LEU A 198 6.46 10.85 -8.12
C LEU A 198 5.85 12.25 -8.35
N LYS A 199 6.64 13.32 -8.14
CA LYS A 199 6.22 14.69 -8.44
C LYS A 199 5.97 14.91 -9.94
N GLN A 200 6.80 14.32 -10.81
CA GLN A 200 6.59 14.36 -12.26
C GLN A 200 5.34 13.59 -12.69
N GLU A 201 5.13 12.38 -12.16
CA GLU A 201 3.91 11.58 -12.37
C GLU A 201 2.66 12.34 -11.94
N MET A 202 2.68 12.95 -10.74
CA MET A 202 1.56 13.76 -10.24
C MET A 202 1.26 14.96 -11.15
N THR A 203 2.30 15.58 -11.72
CA THR A 203 2.14 16.72 -12.64
C THR A 203 1.51 16.27 -13.97
N LYS A 204 1.92 15.11 -14.50
CA LYS A 204 1.29 14.50 -15.68
C LYS A 204 -0.17 14.12 -15.42
N ALA A 205 -0.47 13.53 -14.26
CA ALA A 205 -1.83 13.20 -13.86
C ALA A 205 -2.71 14.44 -13.76
N LEU A 206 -2.22 15.52 -13.16
CA LEU A 206 -2.91 16.83 -13.10
C LEU A 206 -3.20 17.39 -14.50
N GLN A 207 -2.24 17.31 -15.42
CA GLN A 207 -2.45 17.71 -16.82
C GLN A 207 -3.50 16.82 -17.51
N GLY A 208 -3.49 15.51 -17.25
CA GLY A 208 -4.52 14.58 -17.73
C GLY A 208 -5.92 14.92 -17.22
N VAL A 209 -6.05 15.25 -15.94
CA VAL A 209 -7.33 15.67 -15.33
C VAL A 209 -7.82 16.98 -15.95
N GLN A 210 -6.94 17.96 -16.17
CA GLN A 210 -7.30 19.21 -16.86
C GLN A 210 -7.76 18.96 -18.30
N GLY A 211 -7.08 18.07 -19.03
CA GLY A 211 -7.49 17.65 -20.37
C GLY A 211 -8.88 16.98 -20.37
N GLY A 212 -9.12 16.07 -19.41
CA GLY A 212 -10.44 15.44 -19.23
C GLY A 212 -11.54 16.44 -18.88
N GLN A 213 -11.23 17.46 -18.08
CA GLN A 213 -12.18 18.51 -17.72
C GLN A 213 -12.58 19.38 -18.94
N GLN A 214 -11.62 19.66 -19.84
CA GLN A 214 -11.90 20.34 -21.10
C GLN A 214 -12.77 19.50 -22.04
N GLN A 215 -12.48 18.19 -22.15
CA GLN A 215 -13.30 17.26 -22.94
C GLN A 215 -14.73 17.16 -22.37
N GLY A 216 -14.89 17.08 -21.04
CA GLY A 216 -16.19 17.10 -20.40
C GLY A 216 -16.97 18.39 -20.66
N ALA A 217 -16.29 19.54 -20.67
CA ALA A 217 -16.91 20.82 -21.02
C ALA A 217 -17.31 20.91 -22.51
N GLN A 218 -16.59 20.23 -23.40
CA GLN A 218 -16.95 20.12 -24.81
C GLN A 218 -18.16 19.19 -25.00
N ALA A 219 -18.13 17.99 -24.42
CA ALA A 219 -19.25 17.04 -24.48
C ALA A 219 -20.55 17.66 -23.93
N LYS A 220 -20.47 18.44 -22.85
CA LYS A 220 -21.63 19.16 -22.30
C LYS A 220 -22.24 20.16 -23.31
N ARG A 221 -21.41 20.84 -24.12
CA ARG A 221 -21.90 21.75 -25.17
C ARG A 221 -22.55 20.97 -26.32
N GLU A 222 -21.98 19.84 -26.71
CA GLU A 222 -22.55 18.97 -27.75
C GLU A 222 -23.92 18.41 -27.32
N VAL A 223 -24.06 18.01 -26.06
CA VAL A 223 -25.37 17.60 -25.50
C VAL A 223 -26.38 18.74 -25.50
N GLU A 224 -25.97 19.96 -25.14
CA GLU A 224 -26.86 21.12 -25.15
C GLU A 224 -27.30 21.46 -26.59
N GLN A 225 -26.41 21.33 -27.57
CA GLN A 225 -26.71 21.52 -28.99
C GLN A 225 -27.71 20.46 -29.49
N LEU A 226 -27.47 19.18 -29.20
CA LEU A 226 -28.39 18.10 -29.56
C LEU A 226 -29.78 18.30 -28.94
N ARG A 227 -29.83 18.81 -27.70
CA ARG A 227 -31.09 19.14 -27.03
C ARG A 227 -31.87 20.24 -27.75
N GLN A 228 -31.17 21.26 -28.27
CA GLN A 228 -31.79 22.32 -29.07
C GLN A 228 -32.29 21.78 -30.42
N GLU A 229 -31.49 20.95 -31.10
CA GLU A 229 -31.88 20.31 -32.37
C GLU A 229 -33.11 19.42 -32.20
N TYR A 230 -33.17 18.65 -31.12
CA TYR A 230 -34.34 17.85 -30.78
C TYR A 230 -35.59 18.72 -30.53
N GLY A 231 -35.44 19.86 -29.85
CA GLY A 231 -36.52 20.82 -29.64
C GLY A 231 -37.10 21.36 -30.95
N VAL A 232 -36.25 21.73 -31.89
CA VAL A 232 -36.66 22.19 -33.23
C VAL A 232 -37.35 21.07 -34.01
N LEU A 233 -36.83 19.84 -33.95
CA LEU A 233 -37.41 18.70 -34.63
C LEU A 233 -38.80 18.36 -34.07
N LYS A 234 -38.96 18.41 -32.75
CA LYS A 234 -40.26 18.22 -32.07
C LYS A 234 -41.29 19.26 -32.54
N GLN A 235 -40.91 20.53 -32.58
CA GLN A 235 -41.80 21.60 -33.05
C GLN A 235 -42.20 21.41 -34.52
N ARG A 236 -41.27 21.00 -35.39
CA ARG A 236 -41.57 20.66 -36.79
C ARG A 236 -42.54 19.49 -36.91
N SER A 237 -42.42 18.48 -36.05
CA SER A 237 -43.34 17.34 -36.01
C SER A 237 -44.75 17.78 -35.59
N GLU A 238 -44.88 18.64 -34.58
CA GLU A 238 -46.15 19.19 -34.13
C GLU A 238 -46.83 20.04 -35.22
N ASP A 239 -46.06 20.91 -35.90
CA ASP A 239 -46.54 21.68 -37.05
C ASP A 239 -47.00 20.79 -38.21
N ALA A 240 -46.27 19.70 -38.49
CA ALA A 240 -46.63 18.74 -39.54
C ALA A 240 -47.92 18.00 -39.20
N LEU A 241 -48.11 17.60 -37.94
CA LEU A 241 -49.36 17.00 -37.45
C LEU A 241 -50.54 17.99 -37.58
N GLY A 242 -50.33 19.26 -37.22
CA GLY A 242 -51.36 20.29 -37.40
C GLY A 242 -51.78 20.48 -38.86
N LYS A 243 -50.81 20.48 -39.80
CA LYS A 243 -51.09 20.53 -41.25
C LYS A 243 -51.78 19.27 -41.77
N LEU A 244 -51.44 18.10 -41.24
CA LEU A 244 -52.12 16.85 -41.59
C LEU A 244 -53.59 16.89 -41.16
N GLN A 245 -53.86 17.40 -39.97
CA GLN A 245 -55.22 17.53 -39.44
C GLN A 245 -56.07 18.50 -40.27
N THR A 246 -55.51 19.64 -40.70
CA THR A 246 -56.24 20.56 -41.59
C THR A 246 -56.48 19.97 -42.97
N ALA A 247 -55.50 19.26 -43.54
CA ALA A 247 -55.68 18.54 -44.80
C ALA A 247 -56.76 17.45 -44.69
N GLN A 248 -56.84 16.75 -43.54
CA GLN A 248 -57.88 15.77 -43.27
C GLN A 248 -59.27 16.42 -43.20
N GLN A 249 -59.41 17.58 -42.55
CA GLN A 249 -60.67 18.34 -42.52
C GLN A 249 -61.10 18.76 -43.94
N GLN A 250 -60.17 19.28 -44.75
CA GLN A 250 -60.44 19.65 -46.14
C GLN A 250 -60.86 18.44 -46.99
N ALA A 251 -60.27 17.26 -46.77
CA ALA A 251 -60.65 16.04 -47.46
C ALA A 251 -62.09 15.60 -47.10
N VAL A 252 -62.49 15.73 -45.83
CA VAL A 252 -63.86 15.46 -45.39
C VAL A 252 -64.86 16.42 -46.02
N GLU A 253 -64.54 17.73 -46.08
CA GLU A 253 -65.38 18.73 -46.74
C GLU A 253 -65.51 18.46 -48.24
N ALA A 254 -64.39 18.17 -48.92
CA ALA A 254 -64.41 17.79 -50.34
C ALA A 254 -65.28 16.55 -50.58
N ARG A 255 -65.24 15.56 -49.67
CA ARG A 255 -66.08 14.36 -49.76
C ARG A 255 -67.58 14.71 -49.63
N ARG A 256 -67.95 15.61 -48.71
CA ARG A 256 -69.34 16.10 -48.59
C ARG A 256 -69.80 16.79 -49.88
N HIS A 257 -68.95 17.60 -50.50
CA HIS A 257 -69.26 18.22 -51.79
C HIS A 257 -69.47 17.18 -52.90
N VAL A 258 -68.65 16.12 -52.95
CA VAL A 258 -68.83 15.02 -53.91
C VAL A 258 -70.16 14.28 -53.67
N ASP A 259 -70.54 14.04 -52.41
CA ASP A 259 -71.81 13.38 -52.08
C ASP A 259 -73.01 14.26 -52.44
N GLN A 260 -72.94 15.58 -52.21
CA GLN A 260 -73.95 16.54 -52.66
C GLN A 260 -74.08 16.54 -54.19
N LEU A 261 -72.97 16.62 -54.92
CA LEU A 261 -72.98 16.54 -56.38
C LEU A 261 -73.56 15.20 -56.89
N ARG A 262 -73.29 14.08 -56.20
CA ARG A 262 -73.91 12.79 -56.53
C ARG A 262 -75.42 12.81 -56.34
N GLN A 263 -75.91 13.43 -55.26
CA GLN A 263 -77.35 13.59 -55.01
C GLN A 263 -78.00 14.48 -56.08
N GLU A 264 -77.38 15.60 -56.44
CA GLU A 264 -77.84 16.47 -57.52
C GLU A 264 -77.87 15.74 -58.87
N ILE A 265 -76.82 15.00 -59.21
CA ILE A 265 -76.77 14.15 -60.41
C ILE A 265 -77.90 13.13 -60.40
N ASN A 266 -78.18 12.48 -59.26
CA ASN A 266 -79.28 11.54 -59.15
C ASN A 266 -80.65 12.20 -59.28
N SER A 267 -80.82 13.41 -58.72
CA SER A 267 -82.05 14.22 -58.88
C SER A 267 -82.26 14.58 -60.35
N VAL A 268 -81.24 15.16 -61.00
CA VAL A 268 -81.26 15.50 -62.43
C VAL A 268 -81.49 14.26 -63.28
N LYS A 269 -80.91 13.12 -62.92
CA LYS A 269 -81.15 11.84 -63.61
C LYS A 269 -82.60 11.38 -63.46
N SER A 270 -83.21 11.56 -62.28
CA SER A 270 -84.62 11.24 -62.05
C SER A 270 -85.56 12.17 -62.82
N GLU A 271 -85.25 13.47 -62.89
CA GLU A 271 -85.97 14.46 -63.71
C GLU A 271 -85.79 14.16 -65.20
N ALA A 272 -84.59 13.77 -65.65
CA ALA A 272 -84.31 13.34 -67.01
C ALA A 272 -85.07 12.03 -67.35
N GLN A 273 -85.25 11.13 -66.40
CA GLN A 273 -86.10 9.95 -66.56
C GLN A 273 -87.58 10.32 -66.59
N GLY A 274 -88.03 11.27 -65.77
CA GLY A 274 -89.41 11.78 -65.77
C GLY A 274 -89.77 12.49 -67.08
N THR A 275 -88.87 13.31 -67.60
CA THR A 275 -89.00 13.96 -68.92
C THR A 275 -88.89 12.95 -70.06
N LYS A 276 -88.04 11.91 -69.97
CA LYS A 276 -88.09 10.76 -70.89
C LYS A 276 -89.40 9.99 -70.79
N GLY A 277 -90.01 9.92 -69.60
CA GLY A 277 -91.35 9.37 -69.38
C GLY A 277 -92.41 10.19 -70.11
N HIS A 278 -92.40 11.51 -69.92
CA HIS A 278 -93.25 12.44 -70.67
C HIS A 278 -92.99 12.37 -72.17
N GLN A 279 -91.73 12.28 -72.59
CA GLN A 279 -91.36 12.11 -73.99
C GLN A 279 -91.82 10.76 -74.52
N ARG A 280 -91.85 9.70 -73.71
CA ARG A 280 -92.41 8.38 -74.05
C ARG A 280 -93.93 8.43 -74.15
N GLU A 281 -94.61 9.17 -73.28
CA GLU A 281 -96.04 9.44 -73.38
C GLU A 281 -96.34 10.28 -74.62
N GLN A 282 -95.54 11.30 -74.93
CA GLN A 282 -95.60 12.07 -76.16
C GLN A 282 -95.30 11.21 -77.39
N LEU A 283 -94.33 10.29 -77.31
CA LEU A 283 -93.99 9.27 -78.32
C LEU A 283 -95.02 8.14 -78.39
N GLN A 284 -95.84 7.92 -77.35
CA GLN A 284 -96.96 6.99 -77.36
C GLN A 284 -98.19 7.67 -77.96
N HIS A 285 -98.38 8.97 -77.71
CA HIS A 285 -99.34 9.81 -78.41
C HIS A 285 -98.98 9.93 -79.90
N MET A 286 -97.68 10.07 -80.20
CA MET A 286 -97.13 10.07 -81.55
C MET A 286 -97.14 8.66 -82.16
N ARG A 287 -96.94 7.58 -81.37
CA ARG A 287 -97.13 6.19 -81.84
C ARG A 287 -98.59 5.81 -82.08
N MET A 288 -99.55 6.34 -81.32
CA MET A 288 -100.97 6.22 -81.65
C MET A 288 -101.33 6.99 -82.93
N LEU A 289 -100.54 8.02 -83.29
CA LEU A 289 -100.62 8.69 -84.60
C LEU A 289 -99.83 7.96 -85.70
N GLU A 290 -98.74 7.26 -85.37
CA GLU A 290 -97.94 6.44 -86.30
C GLU A 290 -98.48 5.02 -86.48
N GLU A 291 -99.42 4.56 -85.65
CA GLU A 291 -100.29 3.40 -85.87
C GLU A 291 -101.36 3.68 -86.94
N LYS A 292 -101.00 4.54 -87.91
CA LYS A 292 -101.64 4.69 -89.22
C LYS A 292 -100.65 4.55 -90.38
N THR A 293 -99.39 4.22 -90.13
CA THR A 293 -98.39 3.98 -91.18
C THR A 293 -97.41 2.91 -90.74
N ARG A 294 -97.69 1.70 -91.20
CA ARG A 294 -96.90 0.47 -91.05
C ARG A 294 -95.65 0.49 -91.94
N GLY A 295 -94.60 -0.21 -91.48
CA GLY A 295 -93.42 -0.63 -92.26
C GLY A 295 -92.16 0.09 -91.77
N LEU A 296 -91.04 -0.56 -91.45
CA LEU A 296 -90.49 -1.81 -91.96
C LEU A 296 -89.40 -2.33 -91.01
N ASP A 297 -89.22 -3.64 -91.05
CA ASP A 297 -88.18 -4.44 -90.41
C ASP A 297 -86.76 -3.95 -90.72
N GLU A 298 -85.93 -3.75 -89.68
CA GLU A 298 -84.46 -3.93 -89.75
C GLU A 298 -83.74 -3.79 -88.39
N VAL A 299 -84.41 -3.30 -87.33
CA VAL A 299 -83.79 -3.11 -85.99
C VAL A 299 -83.69 -4.42 -85.17
N GLY A 300 -84.44 -5.47 -85.54
CA GLY A 300 -84.38 -6.78 -84.87
C GLY A 300 -83.05 -7.52 -85.05
N ARG A 301 -82.33 -7.26 -86.15
CA ARG A 301 -81.11 -8.01 -86.51
C ARG A 301 -79.83 -7.50 -85.85
N LEU A 302 -79.75 -6.21 -85.49
CA LEU A 302 -78.60 -5.63 -84.78
C LEU A 302 -78.61 -5.93 -83.27
N LYS A 303 -79.78 -6.15 -82.68
CA LYS A 303 -79.92 -6.44 -81.25
C LYS A 303 -79.41 -7.84 -80.87
N ALA A 304 -79.43 -8.79 -81.81
CA ALA A 304 -78.86 -10.12 -81.62
C ALA A 304 -77.32 -10.13 -81.66
N THR A 305 -76.70 -9.27 -82.48
CA THR A 305 -75.23 -9.19 -82.61
C THR A 305 -74.56 -8.57 -81.38
N VAL A 306 -75.22 -7.61 -80.71
CA VAL A 306 -74.70 -6.96 -79.50
C VAL A 306 -74.80 -7.87 -78.26
N ALA A 307 -75.82 -8.74 -78.19
CA ALA A 307 -75.94 -9.74 -77.13
C ALA A 307 -74.86 -10.83 -77.23
N SER A 308 -74.45 -11.20 -78.44
CA SER A 308 -73.38 -12.17 -78.69
C SER A 308 -72.00 -11.63 -78.26
N ASN A 309 -71.68 -10.36 -78.57
CA ASN A 309 -70.37 -9.77 -78.23
C ASN A 309 -70.18 -9.55 -76.71
N ASN A 310 -71.27 -9.35 -75.96
CA ASN A 310 -71.19 -9.19 -74.50
C ASN A 310 -70.88 -10.50 -73.77
N CYS A 311 -71.27 -11.65 -74.33
CA CYS A 311 -70.90 -12.96 -73.79
C CYS A 311 -69.41 -13.29 -74.03
N GLU A 312 -68.85 -12.88 -75.17
CA GLU A 312 -67.42 -13.09 -75.46
C GLU A 312 -66.51 -12.25 -74.56
N PHE A 313 -66.94 -11.05 -74.18
CA PHE A 313 -66.18 -10.17 -73.27
C PHE A 313 -66.06 -10.76 -71.84
N TRP A 314 -67.11 -11.40 -71.34
CA TRP A 314 -67.08 -12.08 -70.04
C TRP A 314 -66.21 -13.33 -70.03
N ASN A 315 -66.18 -14.08 -71.13
CA ASN A 315 -65.27 -15.23 -71.29
C ASN A 315 -63.80 -14.80 -71.42
N LEU A 316 -63.52 -13.63 -71.99
CA LEU A 316 -62.15 -13.07 -72.04
C LEU A 316 -61.65 -12.65 -70.65
N LYS A 317 -62.53 -12.04 -69.84
CA LYS A 317 -62.20 -11.63 -68.46
C LYS A 317 -61.89 -12.83 -67.56
N LYS A 318 -62.61 -13.94 -67.73
CA LYS A 318 -62.37 -15.18 -66.99
C LYS A 318 -61.02 -15.82 -67.36
N LYS A 319 -60.68 -15.86 -68.65
CA LYS A 319 -59.38 -16.36 -69.13
C LYS A 319 -58.17 -15.51 -68.69
N LEU A 320 -58.36 -14.23 -68.41
CA LEU A 320 -57.31 -13.35 -67.89
C LEU A 320 -57.04 -13.55 -66.38
N TYR A 321 -58.05 -14.01 -65.63
CA TYR A 321 -57.93 -14.37 -64.22
C TYR A 321 -57.30 -15.76 -64.04
N ASP A 322 -57.70 -16.71 -64.89
CA ASP A 322 -57.18 -18.09 -64.85
C ASP A 322 -55.74 -18.21 -65.41
N SER A 323 -55.21 -17.19 -66.10
CA SER A 323 -53.85 -17.19 -66.68
C SER A 323 -52.75 -16.63 -65.76
N GLY A 324 -53.07 -16.25 -64.52
CA GLY A 324 -52.07 -15.94 -63.49
C GLY A 324 -51.31 -14.61 -63.66
N VAL A 325 -51.72 -13.72 -64.56
CA VAL A 325 -51.05 -12.42 -64.83
C VAL A 325 -51.23 -11.39 -63.70
N LEU A 326 -52.11 -11.65 -62.73
CA LEU A 326 -52.37 -10.80 -61.56
C LEU A 326 -52.04 -11.48 -60.21
N ALA A 327 -51.37 -12.63 -60.21
CA ALA A 327 -50.95 -13.26 -58.95
C ALA A 327 -49.79 -12.45 -58.33
N PRO A 328 -49.93 -11.94 -57.08
CA PRO A 328 -48.84 -11.25 -56.40
C PRO A 328 -47.67 -12.24 -56.18
N PRO A 329 -46.42 -11.78 -56.33
CA PRO A 329 -45.25 -12.65 -56.18
C PRO A 329 -45.19 -13.22 -54.75
N PRO A 330 -44.82 -14.51 -54.59
CA PRO A 330 -44.60 -15.08 -53.27
C PRO A 330 -43.45 -14.35 -52.56
N PRO A 331 -43.56 -14.10 -51.23
CA PRO A 331 -42.50 -13.44 -50.48
C PRO A 331 -41.21 -14.29 -50.55
N PRO A 332 -40.03 -13.63 -50.61
CA PRO A 332 -38.75 -14.33 -50.66
C PRO A 332 -38.54 -15.19 -49.41
N PRO A 333 -37.85 -16.34 -49.53
CA PRO A 333 -37.51 -17.18 -48.39
C PRO A 333 -36.66 -16.37 -47.40
N GLU A 334 -37.13 -16.29 -46.16
CA GLU A 334 -36.40 -15.64 -45.09
C GLU A 334 -35.03 -16.31 -44.92
N PRO A 335 -33.93 -15.52 -44.84
CA PRO A 335 -32.61 -16.08 -44.65
C PRO A 335 -32.56 -16.81 -43.31
N ASP A 336 -32.00 -18.03 -43.32
CA ASP A 336 -31.74 -18.83 -42.11
C ASP A 336 -31.11 -17.95 -41.03
N LYS A 337 -31.93 -17.56 -40.04
CA LYS A 337 -31.51 -16.75 -38.92
C LYS A 337 -30.55 -17.59 -38.09
N VAL A 338 -29.27 -17.23 -38.16
CA VAL A 338 -28.20 -17.84 -37.38
C VAL A 338 -28.60 -17.72 -35.91
N PRO A 339 -28.62 -18.81 -35.12
CA PRO A 339 -28.99 -18.75 -33.72
C PRO A 339 -28.06 -17.76 -33.02
N VAL A 340 -28.63 -16.66 -32.53
CA VAL A 340 -27.95 -15.72 -31.65
C VAL A 340 -27.49 -16.51 -30.43
N GLY A 341 -26.20 -16.41 -30.11
CA GLY A 341 -25.54 -17.28 -29.16
C GLY A 341 -26.29 -17.43 -27.84
N THR A 342 -26.29 -18.64 -27.29
CA THR A 342 -26.80 -18.92 -25.96
C THR A 342 -26.08 -18.03 -24.95
N LEU A 343 -26.81 -17.11 -24.34
CA LEU A 343 -26.31 -16.36 -23.18
C LEU A 343 -26.21 -17.37 -22.03
N GLU A 344 -25.02 -17.90 -21.78
CA GLU A 344 -24.73 -18.62 -20.53
C GLU A 344 -24.72 -17.57 -19.41
N LEU A 345 -25.91 -17.25 -18.91
CA LEU A 345 -26.02 -16.51 -17.67
C LEU A 345 -25.62 -17.45 -16.53
N GLY A 346 -24.64 -17.04 -15.72
CA GLY A 346 -24.20 -17.83 -14.57
C GLY A 346 -25.34 -18.09 -13.58
N GLU A 347 -25.18 -19.06 -12.69
CA GLU A 347 -26.18 -19.49 -11.68
C GLU A 347 -26.49 -18.45 -10.59
N ASP A 348 -26.21 -17.18 -10.86
CA ASP A 348 -26.39 -16.11 -9.90
C ASP A 348 -27.86 -15.70 -9.74
N ILE A 349 -28.15 -15.22 -8.55
CA ILE A 349 -29.44 -14.64 -8.15
C ILE A 349 -29.96 -13.60 -9.15
N PHE A 350 -29.06 -12.85 -9.79
CA PHE A 350 -29.41 -11.79 -10.76
C PHE A 350 -29.83 -12.37 -12.09
N THR A 351 -29.18 -13.45 -12.51
CA THR A 351 -29.63 -14.26 -13.64
C THR A 351 -31.02 -14.80 -13.37
N ALA A 352 -31.25 -15.42 -12.21
CA ALA A 352 -32.55 -15.98 -11.85
C ALA A 352 -33.64 -14.89 -11.86
N ARG A 353 -33.35 -13.72 -11.30
CA ARG A 353 -34.26 -12.58 -11.31
C ARG A 353 -34.51 -12.03 -12.71
N LEU A 354 -33.46 -11.90 -13.53
CA LEU A 354 -33.57 -11.45 -14.91
C LEU A 354 -34.42 -12.42 -15.74
N LEU A 355 -34.16 -13.73 -15.62
CA LEU A 355 -34.91 -14.79 -16.26
C LEU A 355 -36.38 -14.78 -15.81
N MET A 356 -36.65 -14.58 -14.52
CA MET A 356 -38.01 -14.47 -14.00
C MET A 356 -38.73 -13.24 -14.58
N ARG A 357 -38.03 -12.11 -14.69
CA ARG A 357 -38.58 -10.87 -15.27
C ARG A 357 -38.83 -11.01 -16.77
N LEU A 358 -37.90 -11.61 -17.50
CA LEU A 358 -38.05 -11.98 -18.91
C LEU A 358 -39.22 -12.93 -19.10
N GLY A 359 -39.39 -13.90 -18.19
CA GLY A 359 -40.51 -14.84 -18.20
C GLY A 359 -41.86 -14.15 -18.00
N LEU A 360 -41.93 -13.18 -17.09
CA LEU A 360 -43.13 -12.36 -16.88
C LEU A 360 -43.41 -11.44 -18.08
N MET A 361 -42.37 -10.82 -18.67
CA MET A 361 -42.52 -10.01 -19.88
C MET A 361 -43.02 -10.85 -21.06
N LYS A 362 -42.52 -12.08 -21.20
CA LYS A 362 -43.01 -13.04 -22.19
C LYS A 362 -44.47 -13.43 -21.92
N ALA A 363 -44.81 -13.76 -20.68
CA ALA A 363 -46.20 -14.06 -20.27
C ALA A 363 -47.16 -12.94 -20.66
N ALA A 364 -46.78 -11.68 -20.39
CA ALA A 364 -47.56 -10.50 -20.73
C ALA A 364 -47.71 -10.33 -22.25
N GLY A 365 -46.62 -10.55 -23.01
CA GLY A 365 -46.64 -10.56 -24.47
C GLY A 365 -47.58 -11.61 -25.05
N GLU A 366 -47.50 -12.85 -24.58
CA GLU A 366 -48.38 -13.96 -25.01
C GLU A 366 -49.86 -13.68 -24.67
N ALA A 367 -50.14 -13.09 -23.50
CA ALA A 367 -51.49 -12.73 -23.09
C ALA A 367 -52.10 -11.60 -23.95
N ASP A 368 -51.30 -10.61 -24.34
CA ASP A 368 -51.74 -9.53 -25.23
C ASP A 368 -51.88 -10.01 -26.68
N ASN A 369 -50.96 -10.84 -27.16
CA ASN A 369 -51.03 -11.43 -28.49
C ASN A 369 -52.27 -12.33 -28.62
N GLY A 370 -52.55 -13.16 -27.60
CA GLY A 370 -53.77 -13.97 -27.54
C GLY A 370 -55.07 -13.13 -27.51
N ARG A 371 -55.04 -11.92 -26.93
CA ARG A 371 -56.16 -10.97 -27.00
C ARG A 371 -56.30 -10.34 -28.37
N ALA A 372 -55.20 -9.99 -29.02
CA ALA A 372 -55.20 -9.46 -30.39
C ALA A 372 -55.75 -10.49 -31.37
N THR A 373 -55.25 -11.74 -31.35
CA THR A 373 -55.74 -12.81 -32.23
C THR A 373 -57.22 -13.12 -31.98
N ARG A 374 -57.71 -13.07 -30.72
CA ARG A 374 -59.14 -13.22 -30.43
C ARG A 374 -60.00 -12.07 -30.94
N LYS A 375 -59.48 -10.84 -30.93
CA LYS A 375 -60.18 -9.69 -31.53
C LYS A 375 -60.25 -9.86 -33.04
N ASP A 376 -59.16 -10.22 -33.70
CA ASP A 376 -59.14 -10.46 -35.15
C ASP A 376 -60.08 -11.59 -35.56
N VAL A 377 -60.09 -12.72 -34.83
CA VAL A 377 -61.03 -13.82 -35.10
C VAL A 377 -62.48 -13.42 -34.85
N ARG A 378 -62.74 -12.57 -33.84
CA ARG A 378 -64.09 -12.06 -33.56
C ARG A 378 -64.55 -11.03 -34.60
N GLU A 379 -63.65 -10.19 -35.08
CA GLU A 379 -63.90 -9.22 -36.15
C GLU A 379 -64.09 -9.92 -37.51
N LEU A 380 -63.27 -10.92 -37.83
CA LEU A 380 -63.48 -11.76 -39.03
C LEU A 380 -64.82 -12.50 -38.97
N ARG A 381 -65.21 -13.01 -37.80
CA ARG A 381 -66.52 -13.67 -37.62
C ARG A 381 -67.71 -12.69 -37.60
N ALA A 382 -67.50 -11.44 -37.20
CA ALA A 382 -68.50 -10.38 -37.30
C ALA A 382 -68.61 -9.83 -38.74
N SER A 383 -67.51 -9.83 -39.48
CA SER A 383 -67.44 -9.42 -40.89
C SER A 383 -68.16 -10.37 -41.83
N GLU A 384 -68.26 -11.67 -41.52
CA GLU A 384 -69.03 -12.64 -42.32
C GLU A 384 -70.56 -12.48 -42.22
N VAL A 385 -71.09 -11.64 -41.31
CA VAL A 385 -72.55 -11.49 -41.08
C VAL A 385 -73.11 -10.15 -41.57
N SER A 386 -72.30 -9.18 -42.01
CA SER A 386 -72.82 -7.93 -42.58
C SER A 386 -71.83 -7.27 -43.55
N GLU A 387 -71.95 -7.63 -44.83
CA GLU A 387 -71.13 -7.09 -45.93
C GLU A 387 -71.59 -5.69 -46.41
N SER A 388 -72.46 -4.99 -45.66
CA SER A 388 -73.05 -3.71 -46.10
C SER A 388 -72.71 -2.45 -45.31
N ASP A 389 -72.08 -2.50 -44.13
CA ASP A 389 -71.86 -1.30 -43.29
C ASP A 389 -70.42 -1.07 -42.77
N ALA A 390 -69.43 -1.82 -43.26
CA ALA A 390 -68.06 -1.83 -42.71
C ALA A 390 -67.15 -0.64 -43.12
N LEU A 391 -67.69 0.58 -43.30
CA LEU A 391 -66.91 1.75 -43.74
C LEU A 391 -66.96 2.97 -42.78
N SER A 392 -67.51 2.83 -41.56
CA SER A 392 -67.65 3.96 -40.62
C SER A 392 -66.94 3.85 -39.28
N GLU A 393 -66.25 2.75 -38.93
CA GLU A 393 -65.62 2.57 -37.60
C GLU A 393 -64.08 2.53 -37.62
N ILE A 394 -63.45 3.45 -38.36
CA ILE A 394 -62.03 3.77 -38.19
C ILE A 394 -61.93 5.22 -37.72
N SER A 395 -62.46 5.51 -36.53
CA SER A 395 -62.32 6.83 -35.92
C SER A 395 -62.52 6.76 -34.41
N ASP A 396 -61.58 6.12 -33.72
CA ASP A 396 -61.20 6.58 -32.38
C ASP A 396 -59.75 6.17 -32.10
N GLY A 397 -58.86 7.12 -32.37
CA GLY A 397 -57.42 7.00 -32.21
C GLY A 397 -57.04 7.01 -30.74
N HIS A 398 -57.05 5.85 -30.11
CA HIS A 398 -56.17 5.60 -28.97
C HIS A 398 -54.75 5.44 -29.53
N ILE A 399 -53.98 6.54 -29.52
CA ILE A 399 -52.52 6.50 -29.68
C ILE A 399 -51.96 5.85 -28.42
N GLY A 400 -52.14 4.53 -28.32
CA GLY A 400 -51.36 3.68 -27.45
C GLY A 400 -49.95 3.69 -28.02
N PHE A 401 -49.07 4.49 -27.40
CA PHE A 401 -47.66 4.56 -27.72
C PHE A 401 -47.12 3.13 -27.90
N CYS A 402 -46.83 2.76 -29.15
CA CYS A 402 -46.54 1.39 -29.55
C CYS A 402 -45.35 0.83 -28.76
N ARG A 403 -45.66 0.08 -27.71
CA ARG A 403 -44.78 -0.88 -27.04
C ARG A 403 -44.48 -2.11 -27.91
N ALA A 404 -44.99 -2.13 -29.15
CA ALA A 404 -45.08 -3.27 -30.06
C ALA A 404 -43.75 -3.63 -30.77
N GLY A 405 -42.89 -2.65 -31.08
CA GLY A 405 -41.78 -2.91 -32.03
C GLY A 405 -40.70 -3.90 -31.57
N LEU A 406 -40.47 -4.06 -30.26
CA LEU A 406 -39.41 -4.93 -29.74
C LEU A 406 -39.94 -6.20 -29.07
N VAL A 407 -41.17 -6.16 -28.52
CA VAL A 407 -41.76 -7.28 -27.78
C VAL A 407 -42.38 -8.30 -28.73
N ASP A 408 -42.94 -7.87 -29.87
CA ASP A 408 -43.68 -8.75 -30.78
C ASP A 408 -42.79 -9.83 -31.45
N ASN A 409 -41.46 -9.68 -31.40
CA ASN A 409 -40.53 -10.67 -31.93
C ASN A 409 -39.75 -11.44 -30.84
N ILE A 410 -39.99 -11.20 -29.55
CA ILE A 410 -39.24 -11.90 -28.47
C ILE A 410 -39.45 -13.42 -28.54
N ASP A 411 -40.64 -13.87 -28.91
CA ASP A 411 -40.96 -15.30 -29.04
C ASP A 411 -40.18 -15.99 -30.16
N GLU A 412 -39.75 -15.24 -31.19
CA GLU A 412 -38.98 -15.78 -32.30
C GLU A 412 -37.50 -15.94 -31.95
N TYR A 413 -36.97 -15.10 -31.05
CA TYR A 413 -35.54 -15.08 -30.70
C TYR A 413 -35.19 -15.75 -29.37
N VAL A 414 -36.16 -15.91 -28.45
CA VAL A 414 -35.91 -16.44 -27.09
C VAL A 414 -36.64 -17.76 -26.87
N THR A 415 -36.01 -18.85 -27.32
CA THR A 415 -36.48 -20.22 -27.07
C THR A 415 -35.94 -20.75 -25.74
N GLY A 416 -36.76 -21.49 -24.98
CA GLY A 416 -36.32 -22.22 -23.77
C GLY A 416 -36.64 -21.54 -22.43
N LEU A 417 -37.20 -20.33 -22.43
CA LEU A 417 -37.68 -19.69 -21.21
C LEU A 417 -39.06 -20.26 -20.83
N GLN A 418 -39.16 -20.97 -19.70
CA GLN A 418 -40.44 -21.39 -19.14
C GLN A 418 -41.20 -20.17 -18.61
N VAL A 419 -42.44 -20.00 -19.07
CA VAL A 419 -43.32 -18.93 -18.61
C VAL A 419 -43.78 -19.27 -17.18
N PRO A 420 -43.48 -18.43 -16.18
CA PRO A 420 -43.93 -18.69 -14.82
C PRO A 420 -45.46 -18.55 -14.73
N GLU A 421 -46.13 -19.55 -14.16
CA GLU A 421 -47.59 -19.56 -13.91
C GLU A 421 -47.98 -18.65 -12.73
N ILE A 422 -47.62 -17.37 -12.78
CA ILE A 422 -47.92 -16.40 -11.72
C ILE A 422 -48.81 -15.30 -12.31
N GLU A 423 -50.03 -15.18 -11.79
CA GLU A 423 -50.95 -14.10 -12.19
C GLU A 423 -50.40 -12.72 -11.78
N GLU A 424 -50.39 -11.78 -12.73
CA GLU A 424 -50.01 -10.39 -12.48
C GLU A 424 -50.90 -9.76 -11.39
N GLY A 425 -50.28 -9.21 -10.35
CA GLY A 425 -50.99 -8.66 -9.19
C GLY A 425 -51.41 -9.68 -8.13
N GLY A 426 -51.20 -10.98 -8.36
CA GLY A 426 -51.39 -12.02 -7.36
C GLY A 426 -50.40 -11.92 -6.20
N GLN A 427 -50.71 -12.60 -5.08
CA GLN A 427 -49.82 -12.67 -3.91
C GLN A 427 -48.45 -13.26 -4.29
N GLY A 428 -48.42 -14.21 -5.24
CA GLY A 428 -47.18 -14.78 -5.79
C GLY A 428 -46.32 -13.75 -6.53
N TYR A 429 -46.93 -12.84 -7.31
CA TYR A 429 -46.22 -11.77 -8.01
C TYR A 429 -45.61 -10.78 -7.02
N CYS A 430 -46.37 -10.38 -6.00
CA CYS A 430 -45.89 -9.48 -4.95
C CYS A 430 -44.78 -10.12 -4.11
N ALA A 431 -44.92 -11.40 -3.75
CA ALA A 431 -43.88 -12.17 -3.06
C ALA A 431 -42.60 -12.31 -3.90
N ALA A 432 -42.74 -12.60 -5.20
CA ALA A 432 -41.62 -12.74 -6.11
C ALA A 432 -40.89 -11.42 -6.38
N THR A 433 -41.61 -10.30 -6.50
CA THR A 433 -40.99 -9.00 -6.80
C THR A 433 -40.51 -8.28 -5.55
N THR A 434 -41.41 -8.11 -4.57
CA THR A 434 -41.14 -7.32 -3.36
C THR A 434 -40.39 -8.13 -2.30
N GLY A 435 -40.71 -9.43 -2.20
CA GLY A 435 -39.98 -10.35 -1.30
C GLY A 435 -38.51 -10.49 -1.68
N TRP A 436 -38.20 -10.56 -2.99
CA TRP A 436 -36.81 -10.58 -3.46
C TRP A 436 -36.06 -9.30 -3.11
N VAL A 437 -36.67 -8.13 -3.29
CA VAL A 437 -36.06 -6.85 -2.91
C VAL A 437 -35.81 -6.81 -1.40
N ALA A 438 -36.77 -7.26 -0.59
CA ALA A 438 -36.61 -7.33 0.85
C ALA A 438 -35.44 -8.26 1.25
N ILE A 439 -35.30 -9.42 0.60
CA ILE A 439 -34.16 -10.32 0.80
C ILE A 439 -32.86 -9.62 0.42
N CYS A 440 -32.77 -8.97 -0.75
CA CYS A 440 -31.58 -8.24 -1.17
C CYS A 440 -31.20 -7.10 -0.21
N VAL A 441 -32.18 -6.35 0.29
CA VAL A 441 -31.94 -5.27 1.27
C VAL A 441 -31.47 -5.85 2.60
N PHE A 442 -32.08 -6.96 3.03
CA PHE A 442 -31.69 -7.65 4.26
C PHE A 442 -30.27 -8.23 4.17
N THR A 443 -29.93 -8.91 3.07
CA THR A 443 -28.57 -9.45 2.88
C THR A 443 -27.54 -8.33 2.79
N LEU A 444 -27.84 -7.24 2.07
CA LEU A 444 -26.97 -6.04 2.04
C LEU A 444 -26.75 -5.47 3.45
N ALA A 445 -27.81 -5.34 4.25
CA ALA A 445 -27.70 -4.86 5.63
C ALA A 445 -26.85 -5.80 6.51
N MET A 446 -27.02 -7.12 6.36
CA MET A 446 -26.20 -8.12 7.04
C MET A 446 -24.74 -8.03 6.62
N GLN A 447 -24.44 -7.95 5.32
CA GLN A 447 -23.08 -7.81 4.81
C GLN A 447 -22.42 -6.54 5.37
N VAL A 448 -23.13 -5.39 5.36
CA VAL A 448 -22.61 -4.13 5.92
C VAL A 448 -22.29 -4.28 7.40
N LEU A 449 -23.17 -4.93 8.17
CA LEU A 449 -22.97 -5.16 9.60
C LEU A 449 -21.77 -6.08 9.88
N ILE A 450 -21.59 -7.13 9.08
CA ILE A 450 -20.43 -8.03 9.22
C ILE A 450 -19.14 -7.30 8.87
N VAL A 451 -19.10 -6.55 7.77
CA VAL A 451 -17.90 -5.78 7.38
C VAL A 451 -17.57 -4.71 8.43
N ALA A 452 -18.59 -4.03 8.97
CA ALA A 452 -18.39 -3.06 10.06
C ALA A 452 -17.82 -3.71 11.32
N THR A 453 -18.33 -4.90 11.69
CA THR A 453 -17.83 -5.67 12.82
C THR A 453 -16.38 -6.10 12.60
N LEU A 454 -16.05 -6.63 11.41
CA LEU A 454 -14.68 -6.99 11.04
C LEU A 454 -13.73 -5.79 11.07
N LEU A 455 -14.17 -4.62 10.59
CA LEU A 455 -13.39 -3.38 10.64
C LEU A 455 -13.10 -2.96 12.09
N ILE A 456 -14.10 -2.95 12.96
CA ILE A 456 -13.93 -2.56 14.37
C ILE A 456 -12.93 -3.49 15.06
N TYR A 457 -13.15 -4.81 14.99
CA TYR A 457 -12.24 -5.79 15.59
C TYR A 457 -10.84 -5.77 14.94
N GLY A 458 -10.77 -5.55 13.63
CA GLY A 458 -9.52 -5.48 12.89
C GLY A 458 -8.70 -4.23 13.16
N MET A 459 -9.35 -3.11 13.51
CA MET A 459 -8.68 -1.89 13.96
C MET A 459 -8.16 -2.05 15.39
N GLU A 460 -8.95 -2.62 16.31
CA GLU A 460 -8.54 -2.88 17.70
C GLU A 460 -7.34 -3.84 17.78
N ALA A 461 -7.26 -4.83 16.90
CA ALA A 461 -6.15 -5.77 16.83
C ALA A 461 -4.86 -5.20 16.19
N GLY A 462 -4.92 -4.01 15.57
CA GLY A 462 -3.85 -3.46 14.73
C GLY A 462 -2.76 -2.66 15.46
N ASP A 463 -3.03 -2.17 16.67
CA ASP A 463 -2.16 -1.22 17.39
C ASP A 463 -0.81 -1.81 17.81
N ASP A 464 -0.68 -3.13 17.82
CA ASP A 464 0.54 -3.82 18.23
C ASP A 464 1.66 -3.76 17.17
N CYS A 465 1.32 -3.50 15.90
CA CYS A 465 2.30 -3.58 14.80
C CYS A 465 3.25 -2.36 14.72
N ILE A 466 2.84 -1.22 15.27
CA ILE A 466 3.62 0.03 15.22
C ILE A 466 4.66 0.09 16.34
N LYS A 467 4.46 -0.68 17.42
CA LYS A 467 5.24 -0.54 18.65
C LYS A 467 6.51 -1.40 18.67
N GLU A 468 6.57 -2.52 17.94
CA GLU A 468 7.75 -3.40 17.94
C GLU A 468 8.29 -3.73 16.54
N PRO A 469 9.59 -3.53 16.28
CA PRO A 469 10.19 -3.87 14.99
C PRO A 469 10.25 -5.39 14.79
N LEU A 470 9.46 -5.89 13.83
CA LEU A 470 9.44 -7.29 13.43
C LEU A 470 10.77 -7.75 12.81
N HIS A 471 11.14 -9.01 13.05
CA HIS A 471 12.31 -9.65 12.43
C HIS A 471 12.20 -9.63 10.89
N PRO A 472 13.26 -9.33 10.12
CA PRO A 472 13.21 -9.10 8.67
C PRO A 472 12.51 -10.20 7.86
N ARG A 473 12.73 -11.47 8.23
CA ARG A 473 12.07 -12.63 7.58
C ARG A 473 10.55 -12.66 7.80
N LYS A 474 10.09 -12.32 9.01
CA LYS A 474 8.64 -12.24 9.33
C LYS A 474 8.01 -11.04 8.62
N TRP A 475 8.73 -9.92 8.58
CA TRP A 475 8.31 -8.72 7.85
C TRP A 475 8.09 -9.01 6.36
N TYR A 476 9.05 -9.67 5.70
CA TYR A 476 8.95 -10.00 4.28
C TYR A 476 7.78 -10.96 3.99
N MET A 477 7.65 -12.04 4.78
CA MET A 477 6.52 -12.98 4.64
C MET A 477 5.18 -12.30 4.84
N LEU A 478 5.06 -11.39 5.81
CA LEU A 478 3.85 -10.63 6.05
C LEU A 478 3.49 -9.74 4.85
N HIS A 479 4.46 -9.01 4.30
CA HIS A 479 4.19 -8.07 3.19
C HIS A 479 3.91 -8.79 1.86
N VAL A 480 4.62 -9.88 1.58
CA VAL A 480 4.32 -10.73 0.41
C VAL A 480 2.95 -11.37 0.54
N SER A 481 2.59 -11.86 1.74
CA SER A 481 1.26 -12.43 2.00
C SER A 481 0.16 -11.38 1.84
N LYS A 482 0.37 -10.14 2.32
CA LYS A 482 -0.56 -9.02 2.11
C LYS A 482 -0.73 -8.70 0.63
N ALA A 483 0.38 -8.58 -0.11
CA ALA A 483 0.33 -8.31 -1.55
C ALA A 483 -0.42 -9.42 -2.33
N ALA A 484 -0.14 -10.69 -2.02
CA ALA A 484 -0.82 -11.82 -2.65
C ALA A 484 -2.31 -11.89 -2.31
N ALA A 485 -2.68 -11.65 -1.03
CA ALA A 485 -4.07 -11.61 -0.59
C ALA A 485 -4.83 -10.44 -1.23
N THR A 486 -4.23 -9.24 -1.33
CA THR A 486 -4.84 -8.10 -2.03
C THR A 486 -5.07 -8.40 -3.51
N LEU A 487 -4.12 -9.06 -4.18
CA LEU A 487 -4.24 -9.39 -5.59
C LEU A 487 -5.32 -10.46 -5.82
N ALA A 488 -5.38 -11.48 -4.97
CA ALA A 488 -6.43 -12.50 -4.99
C ALA A 488 -7.82 -11.91 -4.70
N ALA A 489 -7.95 -11.06 -3.68
CA ALA A 489 -9.19 -10.35 -3.36
C ALA A 489 -9.63 -9.46 -4.52
N GLY A 490 -8.69 -8.74 -5.16
CA GLY A 490 -8.98 -7.92 -6.34
C GLY A 490 -9.49 -8.73 -7.54
N MET A 491 -8.96 -9.93 -7.76
CA MET A 491 -9.46 -10.82 -8.82
C MET A 491 -10.88 -11.34 -8.53
N LEU A 492 -11.18 -11.72 -7.28
CA LEU A 492 -12.51 -12.18 -6.89
C LEU A 492 -13.55 -11.05 -7.01
N MET A 493 -13.23 -9.86 -6.50
CA MET A 493 -14.08 -8.67 -6.61
C MET A 493 -14.28 -8.21 -8.05
N GLY A 494 -13.26 -8.37 -8.90
CA GLY A 494 -13.35 -8.04 -10.32
C GLY A 494 -14.42 -8.86 -11.06
N LYS A 495 -14.56 -10.15 -10.69
CA LYS A 495 -15.61 -11.02 -11.23
C LYS A 495 -16.99 -10.50 -10.83
N GLU A 496 -17.22 -10.29 -9.53
CA GLU A 496 -18.52 -9.82 -9.02
C GLU A 496 -18.91 -8.45 -9.58
N LEU A 497 -17.94 -7.54 -9.72
CA LEU A 497 -18.17 -6.23 -10.35
C LEU A 497 -18.57 -6.38 -11.82
N MET A 498 -17.91 -7.27 -12.56
CA MET A 498 -18.27 -7.57 -13.95
C MET A 498 -19.69 -8.13 -14.04
N ASP A 499 -20.08 -9.02 -13.13
CA ASP A 499 -21.43 -9.60 -13.10
C ASP A 499 -22.50 -8.53 -12.79
N ILE A 500 -22.21 -7.58 -11.89
CA ILE A 500 -23.11 -6.44 -11.60
C ILE A 500 -23.23 -5.52 -12.82
N VAL A 501 -22.13 -5.21 -13.50
CA VAL A 501 -22.14 -4.36 -14.71
C VAL A 501 -22.85 -5.06 -15.85
N ASN A 502 -22.63 -6.37 -16.04
CA ASN A 502 -23.33 -7.17 -17.03
C ASN A 502 -24.83 -7.19 -16.75
N TYR A 503 -25.24 -7.40 -15.50
CA TYR A 503 -26.64 -7.33 -15.10
C TYR A 503 -27.26 -5.96 -15.40
N TRP A 504 -26.57 -4.88 -15.06
CA TRP A 504 -27.05 -3.52 -15.34
C TRP A 504 -27.17 -3.25 -16.85
N MET A 505 -26.14 -3.62 -17.62
CA MET A 505 -26.12 -3.47 -19.08
C MET A 505 -27.20 -4.29 -19.78
N VAL A 506 -27.38 -5.55 -19.38
CA VAL A 506 -28.43 -6.42 -19.94
C VAL A 506 -29.82 -5.89 -19.58
N SER A 507 -30.00 -5.34 -18.38
CA SER A 507 -31.26 -4.71 -17.99
C SER A 507 -31.58 -3.48 -18.84
N GLU A 508 -30.60 -2.63 -19.12
CA GLU A 508 -30.74 -1.48 -20.04
C GLU A 508 -31.01 -1.91 -21.49
N LEU A 509 -30.41 -3.00 -21.95
CA LEU A 509 -30.67 -3.53 -23.30
C LEU A 509 -32.08 -4.09 -23.45
N LEU A 510 -32.62 -4.69 -22.39
CA LEU A 510 -33.95 -5.31 -22.41
C LEU A 510 -35.09 -4.31 -22.20
N MET A 511 -34.83 -3.19 -21.53
CA MET A 511 -35.86 -2.21 -21.18
C MET A 511 -35.55 -0.87 -21.80
N ASN A 512 -36.49 -0.35 -22.60
CA ASN A 512 -36.38 0.96 -23.24
C ASN A 512 -36.48 2.14 -22.24
N HIS A 513 -36.63 1.85 -20.95
CA HIS A 513 -36.65 2.81 -19.86
C HIS A 513 -35.74 2.33 -18.73
N THR A 514 -34.97 3.26 -18.18
CA THR A 514 -34.08 3.03 -17.05
C THR A 514 -34.93 2.76 -15.80
N ASP A 515 -35.01 1.50 -15.39
CA ASP A 515 -35.67 1.16 -14.15
C ASP A 515 -34.83 1.67 -12.98
N LEU A 516 -35.42 2.61 -12.23
CA LEU A 516 -34.78 3.23 -11.06
C LEU A 516 -34.43 2.16 -10.02
N GLU A 517 -35.23 1.11 -9.90
CA GLU A 517 -34.96 -0.03 -9.02
C GLU A 517 -33.67 -0.77 -9.38
N VAL A 518 -33.51 -1.12 -10.67
CA VAL A 518 -32.32 -1.83 -11.17
C VAL A 518 -31.09 -0.96 -10.99
N THR A 519 -31.20 0.32 -11.36
CA THR A 519 -30.12 1.31 -11.23
C THR A 519 -29.69 1.48 -9.77
N VAL A 520 -30.65 1.64 -8.85
CA VAL A 520 -30.37 1.77 -7.41
C VAL A 520 -29.77 0.48 -6.85
N CYS A 521 -30.28 -0.70 -7.21
CA CYS A 521 -29.72 -1.98 -6.77
C CYS A 521 -28.28 -2.19 -7.27
N ALA A 522 -28.02 -1.90 -8.54
CA ALA A 522 -26.67 -2.00 -9.12
C ALA A 522 -25.71 -1.02 -8.43
N LEU A 523 -26.12 0.24 -8.24
CA LEU A 523 -25.32 1.25 -7.54
C LEU A 523 -25.05 0.86 -6.09
N LEU A 524 -26.04 0.39 -5.34
CA LEU A 524 -25.86 -0.06 -3.95
C LEU A 524 -24.86 -1.21 -3.87
N ARG A 525 -24.90 -2.15 -4.82
CA ARG A 525 -23.92 -3.25 -4.89
C ARG A 525 -22.53 -2.77 -5.27
N ILE A 526 -22.38 -1.88 -6.24
CA ILE A 526 -21.09 -1.29 -6.59
C ILE A 526 -20.51 -0.56 -5.37
N CYS A 527 -21.31 0.25 -4.68
CA CYS A 527 -20.91 0.90 -3.44
C CYS A 527 -20.49 -0.11 -2.36
N MET A 528 -21.20 -1.22 -2.24
CA MET A 528 -20.85 -2.28 -1.30
C MET A 528 -19.52 -2.95 -1.67
N GLN A 529 -19.28 -3.25 -2.94
CA GLN A 529 -18.00 -3.80 -3.39
C GLN A 529 -16.83 -2.85 -3.13
N VAL A 530 -17.04 -1.56 -3.38
CA VAL A 530 -16.05 -0.52 -3.02
C VAL A 530 -15.81 -0.49 -1.51
N PHE A 531 -16.86 -0.65 -0.70
CA PHE A 531 -16.74 -0.71 0.75
C PHE A 531 -15.99 -1.96 1.24
N ILE A 532 -16.28 -3.14 0.70
CA ILE A 532 -15.55 -4.38 1.02
C ILE A 532 -14.10 -4.25 0.56
N ALA A 533 -13.83 -3.67 -0.62
CA ALA A 533 -12.47 -3.42 -1.10
C ALA A 533 -11.70 -2.49 -0.17
N PHE A 534 -12.34 -1.41 0.28
CA PHE A 534 -11.77 -0.50 1.27
C PHE A 534 -11.51 -1.21 2.60
N ALA A 535 -12.46 -2.00 3.09
CA ALA A 535 -12.31 -2.78 4.31
C ALA A 535 -11.16 -3.78 4.22
N ASN A 536 -11.01 -4.47 3.08
CA ASN A 536 -9.87 -5.34 2.77
C ASN A 536 -8.55 -4.57 2.90
N VAL A 537 -8.43 -3.39 2.30
CA VAL A 537 -7.22 -2.56 2.39
C VAL A 537 -6.94 -2.19 3.85
N VAL A 538 -7.93 -1.72 4.60
CA VAL A 538 -7.77 -1.34 6.02
C VAL A 538 -7.34 -2.54 6.86
N LEU A 539 -8.00 -3.69 6.74
CA LEU A 539 -7.63 -4.90 7.46
C LEU A 539 -6.22 -5.36 7.09
N PHE A 540 -5.86 -5.36 5.81
CA PHE A 540 -4.51 -5.74 5.41
C PHE A 540 -3.47 -4.76 5.92
N LEU A 541 -3.79 -3.48 6.11
CA LEU A 541 -2.87 -2.54 6.75
C LEU A 541 -2.70 -2.85 8.25
N THR A 542 -3.76 -3.20 8.97
CA THR A 542 -3.73 -3.41 10.43
C THR A 542 -3.19 -4.78 10.86
N GLN A 543 -3.30 -5.80 10.02
CA GLN A 543 -2.97 -7.18 10.40
C GLN A 543 -1.45 -7.45 10.56
N THR A 544 -1.08 -8.17 11.63
CA THR A 544 0.32 -8.48 11.99
C THR A 544 0.74 -9.91 11.63
N SER A 545 -0.23 -10.80 11.44
CA SER A 545 0.00 -12.23 11.15
C SER A 545 -0.44 -12.56 9.73
N PRO A 546 0.39 -13.26 8.93
CA PRO A 546 0.00 -13.71 7.60
C PRO A 546 -1.18 -14.68 7.65
N ALA A 547 -1.32 -15.51 8.70
CA ALA A 547 -2.45 -16.43 8.82
C ALA A 547 -3.78 -15.68 8.96
N ASN A 548 -3.78 -14.61 9.76
CA ASN A 548 -4.99 -13.80 9.96
C ASN A 548 -5.37 -13.05 8.68
N VAL A 549 -4.38 -12.63 7.87
CA VAL A 549 -4.62 -12.01 6.54
C VAL A 549 -5.42 -12.95 5.64
N TRP A 550 -5.04 -14.23 5.58
CA TRP A 550 -5.77 -15.22 4.78
C TRP A 550 -7.14 -15.56 5.37
N ILE A 551 -7.27 -15.71 6.70
CA ILE A 551 -8.57 -15.95 7.34
C ILE A 551 -9.53 -14.80 7.05
N ASN A 552 -9.07 -13.56 7.18
CA ASN A 552 -9.89 -12.39 6.89
C ASN A 552 -10.22 -12.25 5.40
N MET A 553 -9.29 -12.61 4.51
CA MET A 553 -9.55 -12.66 3.07
C MET A 553 -10.64 -13.69 2.75
N THR A 554 -10.57 -14.90 3.30
CA THR A 554 -11.59 -15.93 3.10
C THR A 554 -12.94 -15.53 3.69
N ALA A 555 -12.93 -14.92 4.89
CA ALA A 555 -14.15 -14.39 5.50
C ALA A 555 -14.79 -13.30 4.62
N LEU A 556 -14.00 -12.39 4.05
CA LEU A 556 -14.49 -11.35 3.16
C LEU A 556 -14.94 -11.88 1.80
N GLY A 557 -14.30 -12.94 1.28
CA GLY A 557 -14.80 -13.67 0.11
C GLY A 557 -16.18 -14.27 0.37
N PHE A 558 -16.35 -14.93 1.52
CA PHE A 558 -17.64 -15.49 1.92
C PHE A 558 -18.73 -14.41 2.11
N ILE A 559 -18.34 -13.22 2.57
CA ILE A 559 -19.27 -12.08 2.70
C ILE A 559 -19.65 -11.53 1.32
N GLY A 560 -18.74 -11.52 0.34
CA GLY A 560 -19.03 -11.14 -1.04
C GLY A 560 -20.03 -12.08 -1.72
N GLU A 561 -19.95 -13.38 -1.42
CA GLU A 561 -20.86 -14.40 -1.95
C GLU A 561 -22.28 -14.37 -1.35
N LEU A 562 -22.46 -13.79 -0.15
CA LEU A 562 -23.77 -13.60 0.52
C LEU A 562 -24.66 -12.56 -0.18
#